data_AF-A0A1R2BL54-F1
#
_entry.id   AF-A0A1R2BL54-F1
#
_cell.length_a   1.000
_cell.length_b   1.000
_cell.length_c   1.000
_cell.angle_alpha   90.00
_cell.angle_beta   90.00
_cell.angle_gamma   90.00
#
_symmetry.space_group_name_H-M   'P 1'
#
loop_
_entity.id
_entity.type
_entity.pdbx_description
1 polymer ?
#
loop_
_entity_poly.entity_id
_entity_poly.type
_entity_poly.pdbx_seq_one_letter_code
_entity_poly.pdbx_strand_id
1 'polypeptide(L)'
;MSDIRVKLSNGKDITELLLYLLEENKRMEEEFGEPLDILEEDFEKNIQYLPDRFRDLCREIFTVLPQSTEYKFDEPDSIKNLEYNTDGQLIGSSFLKLIEKMTDEDSTELTDAVFYTFPLYATPKEMLEALLWRYNVITPPLMSRSELAAFQTKKVRRIQSKVASLLKKWIKLWPSHFKENRNLKTMLQRFLDNLKESTNETYTKNNCKTILKQLNDIEEEEKKVRCTFGDLRIPEDPILPKEIDFKTEPLLLWSPIEIARQMSLIESDMLKKVDLGELLGRNWEKNDREQKAANIVAINKRFISCRSLFMTAIVKQEDINNRIKIIKTLLEAANECLNNIHNYESPFIINSALKSDAIRALELTSREVKKSTTHKNIWTRIEELYPSDYEMVRNEMDTQPCTVPCILALRNVLTKNDMLRPSILESKLINLAKHRVTADIVHKIRMYKENTLVYHPIKMLYQYLLAQDFKASDDELYHKAKALEGN
;
A
#
# COMPACT_ATOMS: atom_id res chain seq x y z
N MET A 1 49.43 13.52 37.55
CA MET A 1 48.77 12.54 36.67
C MET A 1 49.25 11.11 36.93
N SER A 2 49.55 10.73 38.17
CA SER A 2 50.24 9.47 38.48
C SER A 2 49.34 8.26 38.78
N ASP A 3 48.02 8.34 38.58
CA ASP A 3 47.09 7.24 38.91
C ASP A 3 46.03 6.93 37.83
N ILE A 4 46.13 7.50 36.62
CA ILE A 4 45.15 7.21 35.56
C ILE A 4 45.56 5.94 34.84
N ARG A 5 44.83 4.84 35.06
CA ARG A 5 44.94 3.63 34.21
C ARG A 5 43.92 3.70 33.08
N VAL A 6 44.38 3.71 31.83
CA VAL A 6 43.54 3.69 30.64
C VAL A 6 43.57 2.29 30.04
N LYS A 7 42.39 1.66 29.97
CA LYS A 7 42.20 0.36 29.35
C LYS A 7 41.24 0.45 28.18
N LEU A 8 41.51 -0.32 27.14
CA LEU A 8 40.59 -0.53 26.02
C LEU A 8 39.39 -1.39 26.45
N SER A 9 38.33 -1.40 25.63
CA SER A 9 37.13 -2.21 25.86
C SER A 9 37.40 -3.72 25.94
N ASN A 10 38.51 -4.19 25.35
CA ASN A 10 38.99 -5.56 25.46
C ASN A 10 39.84 -5.83 26.73
N GLY A 11 39.93 -4.86 27.65
CA GLY A 11 40.64 -4.97 28.93
C GLY A 11 42.15 -4.70 28.85
N LYS A 12 42.70 -4.43 27.66
CA LYS A 12 44.13 -4.16 27.47
C LYS A 12 44.53 -2.80 28.00
N ASP A 13 45.59 -2.76 28.79
CA ASP A 13 46.11 -1.53 29.39
C ASP A 13 46.98 -0.76 28.39
N ILE A 14 46.60 0.48 28.10
CA ILE A 14 47.28 1.39 27.17
C ILE A 14 47.83 2.64 27.88
N THR A 15 47.86 2.62 29.21
CA THR A 15 48.25 3.77 30.03
C THR A 15 49.62 4.31 29.64
N GLU A 16 50.60 3.42 29.50
CA GLU A 16 51.98 3.79 29.19
C GLU A 16 52.11 4.41 27.79
N LEU A 17 51.37 3.86 26.80
CA LEU A 17 51.33 4.41 25.45
C LEU A 17 50.69 5.79 25.42
N LEU A 18 49.58 5.98 26.13
CA LEU A 18 48.89 7.27 26.18
C LEU A 18 49.75 8.33 26.85
N LEU A 19 50.39 8.00 27.98
CA LEU A 19 51.30 8.92 28.67
C LEU A 19 52.48 9.30 27.77
N TYR A 20 53.06 8.33 27.05
CA TYR A 20 54.13 8.58 26.10
C TYR A 20 53.69 9.55 24.98
N LEU A 21 52.54 9.30 24.35
CA LEU A 21 52.03 10.17 23.28
C LEU A 21 51.69 11.58 23.76
N LEU A 22 51.16 11.73 24.98
CA LEU A 22 50.87 13.03 25.56
C LEU A 22 52.15 13.81 25.89
N GLU A 23 53.17 13.14 26.41
CA GLU A 23 54.48 13.75 26.69
C GLU A 23 55.18 14.16 25.39
N GLU A 24 55.11 13.31 24.36
CA GLU A 24 55.71 13.58 23.07
C GLU A 24 54.99 14.71 22.32
N ASN A 25 53.66 14.75 22.35
CA ASN A 25 52.88 15.86 21.79
C ASN A 25 53.23 17.17 22.49
N LYS A 26 53.35 17.16 23.82
CA LYS A 26 53.74 18.35 24.58
C LYS A 26 55.16 18.80 24.21
N ARG A 27 56.10 17.87 24.03
CA ARG A 27 57.46 18.18 23.55
C ARG A 27 57.41 18.83 22.17
N MET A 28 56.64 18.26 21.25
CA MET A 28 56.49 18.77 19.89
C MET A 28 55.82 20.16 19.87
N GLU A 29 54.84 20.42 20.73
CA GLU A 29 54.21 21.73 20.91
C GLU A 29 55.18 22.78 21.45
N GLU A 30 56.04 22.40 22.40
CA GLU A 30 57.08 23.27 22.98
C GLU A 30 58.21 23.57 21.97
N GLU A 31 58.55 22.62 21.09
CA GLU A 31 59.66 22.72 20.15
C GLU A 31 59.27 23.36 18.80
N PHE A 32 58.03 23.14 18.33
CA PHE A 32 57.58 23.55 16.99
C PHE A 32 56.33 24.46 16.97
N GLY A 33 55.72 24.78 18.12
CA GLY A 33 54.47 25.55 18.22
C GLY A 33 53.20 24.67 18.06
N GLU A 34 52.02 25.29 17.90
CA GLU A 34 50.78 24.52 17.67
C GLU A 34 50.94 23.57 16.47
N PRO A 35 50.55 22.28 16.57
CA PRO A 35 50.85 21.31 15.54
C PRO A 35 50.20 21.69 14.22
N LEU A 36 51.00 21.83 13.16
CA LEU A 36 50.51 21.67 11.79
C LEU A 36 49.99 20.23 11.68
N ASP A 37 48.77 20.05 11.18
CA ASP A 37 48.18 18.75 10.82
C ASP A 37 49.04 18.09 9.72
N ILE A 38 50.18 17.51 10.10
CA ILE A 38 50.98 16.64 9.24
C ILE A 38 50.31 15.27 9.29
N LEU A 39 49.26 15.13 8.48
CA LEU A 39 48.65 13.84 8.17
C LEU A 39 49.55 13.13 7.14
N GLU A 40 50.56 12.38 7.59
CA GLU A 40 51.12 11.35 6.71
C GLU A 40 50.15 10.16 6.66
N GLU A 41 49.70 9.82 5.46
CA GLU A 41 48.62 8.86 5.17
C GLU A 41 48.98 7.37 5.42
N ASP A 42 50.18 7.07 5.92
CA ASP A 42 50.68 5.70 6.03
C ASP A 42 50.88 5.30 7.50
N PHE A 43 49.96 4.47 8.02
CA PHE A 43 50.01 3.97 9.40
C PHE A 43 51.34 3.27 9.72
N GLU A 44 51.91 2.50 8.79
CA GLU A 44 53.18 1.80 9.03
C GLU A 44 54.37 2.78 9.07
N LYS A 45 54.33 3.86 8.28
CA LYS A 45 55.33 4.95 8.43
C LYS A 45 55.15 5.68 9.75
N ASN A 46 53.91 5.94 10.18
CA ASN A 46 53.66 6.68 11.41
C ASN A 46 54.11 5.93 12.66
N ILE A 47 53.87 4.61 12.74
CA ILE A 47 54.33 3.83 13.89
C ILE A 47 55.86 3.60 13.88
N GLN A 48 56.56 3.83 12.77
CA GLN A 48 58.03 3.73 12.72
C GLN A 48 58.71 4.74 13.65
N TYR A 49 58.04 5.86 13.96
CA TYR A 49 58.53 6.89 14.87
C TYR A 49 58.27 6.56 16.35
N LEU A 50 57.51 5.49 16.63
CA LEU A 50 57.30 5.01 17.99
C LEU A 50 58.40 4.02 18.41
N PRO A 51 58.77 3.99 19.71
CA PRO A 51 59.60 2.94 20.28
C PRO A 51 59.03 1.54 20.01
N ASP A 52 59.91 0.55 19.81
CA ASP A 52 59.54 -0.84 19.48
C ASP A 52 58.44 -1.43 20.36
N ARG A 53 58.54 -1.21 21.68
CA ARG A 53 57.56 -1.68 22.67
C ARG A 53 56.13 -1.16 22.43
N PHE A 54 55.99 -0.01 21.78
CA PHE A 54 54.71 0.60 21.44
C PHE A 54 54.25 0.26 20.01
N ARG A 55 55.18 -0.06 19.10
CA ARG A 55 54.83 -0.50 17.74
C ARG A 55 53.96 -1.74 17.74
N ASP A 56 54.37 -2.76 18.49
CA ASP A 56 53.65 -4.02 18.57
C ASP A 56 52.30 -3.85 19.28
N LEU A 57 52.27 -3.02 20.32
CA LEU A 57 51.03 -2.65 21.00
C LEU A 57 50.06 -1.91 20.06
N CYS A 58 50.53 -0.94 19.29
CA CYS A 58 49.72 -0.22 18.29
C CYS A 58 49.22 -1.18 17.20
N ARG A 59 50.08 -2.04 16.65
CA ARG A 59 49.66 -3.05 15.67
C ARG A 59 48.58 -3.96 16.24
N GLU A 60 48.71 -4.42 17.48
CA GLU A 60 47.71 -5.27 18.13
C GLU A 60 46.41 -4.52 18.43
N ILE A 61 46.47 -3.24 18.81
CA ILE A 61 45.27 -2.40 19.05
C ILE A 61 44.50 -2.17 17.74
N PHE A 62 45.21 -1.88 16.65
CA PHE A 62 44.61 -1.56 15.35
C PHE A 62 44.25 -2.81 14.52
N THR A 63 44.82 -3.98 14.81
CA THR A 63 44.42 -5.27 14.21
C THR A 63 43.21 -5.91 14.91
N VAL A 64 42.89 -5.53 16.15
CA VAL A 64 41.81 -6.11 16.96
C VAL A 64 40.48 -5.34 16.87
N LEU A 65 40.37 -4.28 16.06
CA LEU A 65 39.03 -3.82 15.65
C LEU A 65 38.39 -4.94 14.83
N PRO A 66 37.29 -5.56 15.29
CA PRO A 66 36.62 -6.58 14.51
C PRO A 66 36.09 -5.90 13.25
N GLN A 67 36.81 -6.11 12.16
CA GLN A 67 36.34 -5.85 10.82
C GLN A 67 35.18 -6.82 10.53
N SER A 68 33.98 -6.48 11.02
CA SER A 68 32.80 -6.62 10.17
C SER A 68 32.67 -5.28 9.41
N THR A 69 33.67 -4.98 8.59
CA THR A 69 33.90 -3.70 7.89
C THR A 69 33.04 -3.49 6.66
N GLU A 70 32.28 -4.48 6.23
CA GLU A 70 31.51 -4.37 5.00
C GLU A 70 30.14 -3.73 5.28
N TYR A 71 30.06 -2.42 5.07
CA TYR A 71 28.76 -1.76 4.98
C TYR A 71 28.03 -2.32 3.76
N LYS A 72 26.90 -3.00 4.00
CA LYS A 72 26.17 -3.77 2.98
C LYS A 72 25.66 -2.97 1.77
N PHE A 73 25.78 -1.65 1.80
CA PHE A 73 25.37 -0.75 0.71
C PHE A 73 26.56 -0.08 0.00
N ASP A 74 27.79 -0.50 0.29
CA ASP A 74 28.99 -0.02 -0.42
C ASP A 74 29.30 -0.84 -1.68
N GLU A 75 28.54 -1.90 -1.97
CA GLU A 75 28.67 -2.64 -3.23
C GLU A 75 28.49 -1.69 -4.42
N PRO A 76 29.41 -1.61 -5.40
CA PRO A 76 29.28 -0.69 -6.52
C PRO A 76 28.13 -1.09 -7.46
N ASP A 77 27.55 -0.10 -8.14
CA ASP A 77 26.51 -0.33 -9.16
C ASP A 77 27.08 -1.21 -10.29
N SER A 78 26.37 -2.30 -10.62
CA SER A 78 26.78 -3.24 -11.67
C SER A 78 25.57 -3.94 -12.30
N ILE A 79 25.79 -4.56 -13.46
CA ILE A 79 24.75 -5.38 -14.14
C ILE A 79 24.25 -6.56 -13.29
N LYS A 80 24.96 -6.93 -12.22
CA LYS A 80 24.57 -8.01 -11.30
C LYS A 80 23.57 -7.55 -10.24
N ASN A 81 23.44 -6.25 -10.01
CA ASN A 81 22.64 -5.70 -8.92
C ASN A 81 21.67 -4.59 -9.38
N LEU A 82 21.83 -4.06 -10.59
CA LEU A 82 20.96 -3.08 -11.22
C LEU A 82 20.79 -3.37 -12.71
N GLU A 83 19.58 -3.13 -13.21
CA GLU A 83 19.23 -3.27 -14.61
C GLU A 83 18.39 -2.07 -15.03
N TYR A 84 18.77 -1.44 -16.14
CA TYR A 84 18.11 -0.26 -16.70
C TYR A 84 17.58 -0.57 -18.11
N ASN A 85 16.45 0.03 -18.49
CA ASN A 85 15.96 -0.04 -19.87
C ASN A 85 16.73 0.95 -20.78
N THR A 86 16.40 0.94 -22.07
CA THR A 86 16.99 1.85 -23.08
C THR A 86 16.80 3.33 -22.77
N ASP A 87 15.76 3.67 -22.01
CA ASP A 87 15.42 5.03 -21.62
C ASP A 87 16.11 5.47 -20.31
N GLY A 88 16.96 4.63 -19.73
CA GLY A 88 17.66 4.89 -18.47
C GLY A 88 16.78 4.71 -17.22
N GLN A 89 15.58 4.14 -17.34
CA GLN A 89 14.72 3.82 -16.21
C GLN A 89 15.17 2.51 -15.54
N LEU A 90 15.29 2.54 -14.21
CA LEU A 90 15.62 1.33 -13.43
C LEU A 90 14.48 0.31 -13.53
N ILE A 91 14.74 -0.86 -14.10
CA ILE A 91 13.76 -1.95 -14.30
C ILE A 91 14.04 -3.18 -13.43
N GLY A 92 15.27 -3.37 -12.98
CA GLY A 92 15.69 -4.48 -12.14
C GLY A 92 16.62 -4.00 -11.03
N SER A 93 16.46 -4.50 -9.80
CA SER A 93 17.38 -4.19 -8.71
C SER A 93 17.49 -5.35 -7.71
N SER A 94 18.68 -5.52 -7.12
CA SER A 94 18.84 -6.36 -5.94
C SER A 94 18.14 -5.70 -4.75
N PHE A 95 17.75 -6.47 -3.75
CA PHE A 95 16.99 -5.93 -2.61
C PHE A 95 17.74 -4.80 -1.87
N LEU A 96 19.04 -4.96 -1.63
CA LEU A 96 19.82 -3.93 -0.93
C LEU A 96 20.04 -2.68 -1.78
N LYS A 97 20.29 -2.84 -3.09
CA LYS A 97 20.38 -1.70 -4.01
C LYS A 97 19.08 -0.94 -4.13
N LEU A 98 17.95 -1.65 -4.08
CA LEU A 98 16.63 -1.03 -4.08
C LEU A 98 16.43 -0.13 -2.85
N ILE A 99 16.82 -0.59 -1.66
CA ILE A 99 16.78 0.21 -0.43
C ILE A 99 17.75 1.39 -0.50
N GLU A 100 18.93 1.21 -1.11
CA GLU A 100 19.87 2.31 -1.37
C GLU A 100 19.21 3.40 -2.21
N LYS A 101 18.64 3.05 -3.37
CA LYS A 101 17.98 4.00 -4.28
C LYS A 101 16.74 4.65 -3.67
N MET A 102 16.00 3.95 -2.80
CA MET A 102 14.90 4.54 -2.00
C MET A 102 15.36 5.64 -1.03
N THR A 103 16.66 5.68 -0.71
CA THR A 103 17.22 6.72 0.16
C THR A 103 17.83 7.92 -0.59
N ASP A 104 17.79 7.92 -1.91
CA ASP A 104 18.23 9.05 -2.74
C ASP A 104 17.21 10.21 -2.71
N GLU A 105 17.63 11.41 -3.13
CA GLU A 105 16.80 12.63 -3.07
C GLU A 105 15.48 12.48 -3.86
N ASP A 106 15.53 11.94 -5.08
CA ASP A 106 14.39 11.85 -6.01
C ASP A 106 13.81 10.43 -6.14
N SER A 107 13.39 9.86 -5.02
CA SER A 107 13.00 8.44 -4.92
C SER A 107 11.53 8.19 -4.58
N THR A 108 10.66 9.19 -4.70
CA THR A 108 9.26 9.10 -4.23
C THR A 108 8.44 8.04 -4.97
N GLU A 109 8.45 8.05 -6.31
CA GLU A 109 7.76 7.06 -7.15
C GLU A 109 8.25 5.63 -6.81
N LEU A 110 9.57 5.44 -6.73
CA LEU A 110 10.18 4.17 -6.36
C LEU A 110 9.75 3.73 -4.96
N THR A 111 9.70 4.67 -4.01
CA THR A 111 9.28 4.40 -2.63
C THR A 111 7.84 3.91 -2.55
N ASP A 112 6.92 4.52 -3.31
CA ASP A 112 5.54 4.05 -3.41
C ASP A 112 5.48 2.66 -4.04
N ALA A 113 6.18 2.46 -5.17
CA ALA A 113 6.23 1.16 -5.83
C ALA A 113 6.70 0.05 -4.90
N VAL A 114 7.75 0.31 -4.12
CA VAL A 114 8.29 -0.64 -3.15
C VAL A 114 7.32 -0.86 -2.00
N PHE A 115 6.86 0.19 -1.31
CA PHE A 115 6.02 -0.03 -0.14
C PHE A 115 4.66 -0.65 -0.45
N TYR A 116 4.09 -0.42 -1.64
CA TYR A 116 2.84 -1.10 -2.01
C TYR A 116 3.05 -2.58 -2.35
N THR A 117 4.26 -3.01 -2.73
CA THR A 117 4.44 -4.33 -3.35
C THR A 117 5.54 -5.20 -2.76
N PHE A 118 6.34 -4.70 -1.82
CA PHE A 118 7.44 -5.47 -1.22
C PHE A 118 7.06 -6.83 -0.63
N PRO A 119 5.83 -7.08 -0.11
CA PRO A 119 5.45 -8.41 0.36
C PRO A 119 5.48 -9.49 -0.73
N LEU A 120 5.62 -9.11 -2.01
CA LEU A 120 5.79 -10.03 -3.13
C LEU A 120 7.23 -10.54 -3.31
N TYR A 121 8.24 -9.92 -2.67
CA TYR A 121 9.66 -10.27 -2.85
C TYR A 121 10.51 -10.14 -1.58
N ALA A 122 9.98 -9.61 -0.49
CA ALA A 122 10.66 -9.50 0.79
C ALA A 122 9.67 -9.63 1.94
N THR A 123 10.13 -10.20 3.05
CA THR A 123 9.36 -10.24 4.30
C THR A 123 9.42 -8.90 5.03
N PRO A 124 8.43 -8.59 5.89
CA PRO A 124 8.52 -7.44 6.79
C PRO A 124 9.80 -7.45 7.63
N LYS A 125 10.29 -8.61 8.05
CA LYS A 125 11.54 -8.70 8.82
C LYS A 125 12.75 -8.25 8.00
N GLU A 126 12.90 -8.77 6.78
CA GLU A 126 14.01 -8.40 5.87
C GLU A 126 13.98 -6.91 5.52
N MET A 127 12.79 -6.34 5.29
CA MET A 127 12.61 -4.91 5.06
C MET A 127 13.05 -4.07 6.26
N LEU A 128 12.65 -4.45 7.47
CA LEU A 128 13.08 -3.76 8.68
C LEU A 128 14.59 -3.85 8.85
N GLU A 129 15.17 -5.05 8.77
CA GLU A 129 16.61 -5.26 8.88
C GLU A 129 17.41 -4.42 7.88
N ALA A 130 16.99 -4.39 6.61
CA ALA A 130 17.65 -3.60 5.58
C ALA A 130 17.57 -2.09 5.87
N LEU A 131 16.42 -1.58 6.32
CA LEU A 131 16.28 -0.17 6.71
C LEU A 131 17.15 0.16 7.94
N LEU A 132 17.25 -0.74 8.92
CA LEU A 132 18.11 -0.54 10.09
C LEU A 132 19.59 -0.58 9.73
N TRP A 133 20.01 -1.48 8.84
CA TRP A 133 21.37 -1.46 8.28
C TRP A 133 21.63 -0.17 7.50
N ARG A 134 20.66 0.30 6.71
CA ARG A 134 20.80 1.55 5.95
C ARG A 134 20.93 2.76 6.87
N TYR A 135 20.22 2.78 8.00
CA TYR A 135 20.32 3.83 9.02
C TYR A 135 21.71 3.88 9.67
N ASN A 136 22.29 2.72 9.98
CA ASN A 136 23.58 2.58 10.64
C ASN A 136 24.74 2.68 9.64
N VAL A 137 24.88 3.84 9.00
CA VAL A 137 25.98 4.14 8.06
C VAL A 137 27.32 4.03 8.79
N ILE A 138 28.21 3.16 8.29
CA ILE A 138 29.57 3.04 8.83
C ILE A 138 30.35 4.28 8.41
N THR A 139 31.09 4.87 9.35
CA THR A 139 31.99 5.99 9.07
C THR A 139 33.32 5.41 8.58
N PRO A 140 33.78 5.72 7.36
CA PRO A 140 35.08 5.26 6.88
C PRO A 140 36.22 5.65 7.84
N PRO A 141 37.22 4.78 8.03
CA PRO A 141 38.38 5.11 8.84
C PRO A 141 39.21 6.23 8.16
N LEU A 142 40.02 6.93 8.95
CA LEU A 142 41.05 7.88 8.47
C LEU A 142 40.55 9.19 7.82
N MET A 143 39.32 9.64 8.08
CA MET A 143 38.87 10.97 7.64
C MET A 143 39.34 12.09 8.58
N SER A 144 39.72 13.25 8.02
CA SER A 144 39.97 14.47 8.79
C SER A 144 38.72 14.96 9.52
N ARG A 145 38.87 15.85 10.52
CA ARG A 145 37.73 16.42 11.26
C ARG A 145 36.74 17.15 10.33
N SER A 146 37.25 17.85 9.32
CA SER A 146 36.44 18.56 8.31
C SER A 146 35.66 17.59 7.43
N GLU A 147 36.31 16.53 6.95
CA GLU A 147 35.68 15.49 6.13
C GLU A 147 34.64 14.69 6.92
N LEU A 148 34.93 14.35 8.18
CA LEU A 148 33.97 13.72 9.09
C LEU A 148 32.71 14.58 9.27
N ALA A 149 32.88 15.87 9.53
CA ALA A 149 31.75 16.79 9.66
C ALA A 149 30.94 16.90 8.36
N ALA A 150 31.62 16.96 7.20
CA ALA A 150 30.97 16.97 5.89
C ALA A 150 30.25 15.65 5.58
N PHE A 151 30.86 14.50 5.88
CA PHE A 151 30.28 13.17 5.69
C PHE A 151 29.03 12.98 6.55
N GLN A 152 29.11 13.37 7.82
CA GLN A 152 27.98 13.33 8.74
C GLN A 152 26.82 14.19 8.24
N THR A 153 27.09 15.46 7.91
CA THR A 153 26.04 16.42 7.52
C THR A 153 25.46 16.14 6.13
N LYS A 154 26.28 15.82 5.13
CA LYS A 154 25.86 15.66 3.73
C LYS A 154 25.38 14.25 3.39
N LYS A 155 25.89 13.19 4.04
CA LYS A 155 25.55 11.80 3.71
C LYS A 155 24.74 11.13 4.82
N VAL A 156 25.30 11.01 6.02
CA VAL A 156 24.70 10.24 7.13
C VAL A 156 23.33 10.80 7.52
N ARG A 157 23.24 12.10 7.81
CA ARG A 157 21.99 12.75 8.23
C ARG A 157 20.88 12.65 7.20
N ARG A 158 21.21 12.74 5.91
CA ARG A 158 20.24 12.62 4.81
C ARG A 158 19.66 11.21 4.75
N ILE A 159 20.53 10.20 4.78
CA ILE A 159 20.12 8.78 4.80
C ILE A 159 19.25 8.49 6.02
N GLN A 160 19.68 8.88 7.22
CA GLN A 160 18.93 8.65 8.45
C GLN A 160 17.55 9.32 8.46
N SER A 161 17.47 10.57 7.97
CA SER A 161 16.20 11.29 7.86
C SER A 161 15.26 10.62 6.86
N LYS A 162 15.80 10.15 5.73
CA LYS A 162 15.03 9.43 4.72
C LYS A 162 14.54 8.09 5.25
N VAL A 163 15.40 7.28 5.89
CA VAL A 163 14.99 6.03 6.55
C VAL A 163 13.90 6.26 7.60
N ALA A 164 14.04 7.29 8.44
CA ALA A 164 12.98 7.64 9.41
C ALA A 164 11.65 7.99 8.72
N SER A 165 11.70 8.65 7.56
CA SER A 165 10.50 8.97 6.76
C SER A 165 9.89 7.72 6.11
N LEU A 166 10.73 6.80 5.62
CA LEU A 166 10.32 5.51 5.09
C LEU A 166 9.62 4.66 6.17
N LEU A 167 10.16 4.60 7.39
CA LEU A 167 9.54 3.90 8.53
C LEU A 167 8.16 4.48 8.88
N LYS A 168 8.03 5.81 8.95
CA LYS A 168 6.73 6.48 9.18
C LYS A 168 5.72 6.14 8.09
N LYS A 169 6.16 6.15 6.82
CA LYS A 169 5.33 5.80 5.66
C LYS A 169 4.87 4.35 5.73
N TRP A 170 5.78 3.43 6.08
CA TRP A 170 5.49 2.01 6.18
C TRP A 170 4.45 1.71 7.26
N ILE A 171 4.63 2.27 8.47
CA ILE A 171 3.67 2.09 9.56
C ILE A 171 2.27 2.56 9.17
N LYS A 172 2.18 3.72 8.52
CA LYS A 172 0.90 4.28 8.04
C LYS A 172 0.26 3.41 6.95
N LEU A 173 1.06 2.86 6.04
CA LEU A 173 0.58 2.03 4.93
C LEU A 173 0.17 0.62 5.35
N TRP A 174 0.94 0.03 6.26
CA TRP A 174 0.79 -1.37 6.67
C TRP A 174 0.75 -1.50 8.20
N PRO A 175 -0.29 -0.96 8.86
CA PRO A 175 -0.44 -1.09 10.32
C PRO A 175 -0.55 -2.56 10.75
N SER A 176 -1.16 -3.42 9.91
CA SER A 176 -1.30 -4.87 10.12
C SER A 176 0.03 -5.59 10.34
N HIS A 177 1.09 -5.23 9.60
CA HIS A 177 2.41 -5.85 9.76
C HIS A 177 2.98 -5.69 11.18
N PHE A 178 2.70 -4.58 11.86
CA PHE A 178 3.18 -4.33 13.22
C PHE A 178 2.17 -4.80 14.29
N LYS A 179 0.87 -4.80 13.97
CA LYS A 179 -0.19 -5.28 14.85
C LYS A 179 -0.12 -6.80 15.05
N GLU A 180 0.08 -7.54 13.95
CA GLU A 180 0.05 -9.01 13.96
C GLU A 180 1.40 -9.60 14.36
N ASN A 181 2.51 -8.91 14.05
CA ASN A 181 3.87 -9.40 14.33
C ASN A 181 4.53 -8.67 15.51
N ARG A 182 4.34 -9.21 16.72
CA ARG A 182 4.93 -8.66 17.96
C ARG A 182 6.46 -8.58 17.92
N ASN A 183 7.12 -9.53 17.25
CA ASN A 183 8.59 -9.55 17.15
C ASN A 183 9.08 -8.39 16.28
N LEU A 184 8.42 -8.12 15.16
CA LEU A 184 8.73 -6.99 14.28
C LEU A 184 8.56 -5.65 15.02
N LYS A 185 7.44 -5.48 15.73
CA LYS A 185 7.17 -4.30 16.56
C LYS A 185 8.24 -4.11 17.64
N THR A 186 8.55 -5.18 18.38
CA THR A 186 9.56 -5.15 19.47
C THR A 186 10.96 -4.82 18.94
N MET A 187 11.33 -5.36 17.79
CA MET A 187 12.62 -5.09 17.15
C MET A 187 12.78 -3.62 16.80
N LEU A 188 11.77 -3.01 16.16
CA LEU A 188 11.78 -1.59 15.83
C LEU A 188 11.76 -0.73 17.10
N GLN A 189 10.96 -1.09 18.10
CA GLN A 189 10.87 -0.34 19.35
C GLN A 189 12.20 -0.31 20.11
N ARG A 190 12.85 -1.47 20.29
CA ARG A 190 14.18 -1.55 20.91
C ARG A 190 15.22 -0.71 20.19
N PHE A 191 15.22 -0.73 18.86
CA PHE A 191 16.12 0.09 18.07
C PHE A 191 15.89 1.59 18.34
N LEU A 192 14.63 2.05 18.34
CA LEU A 192 14.29 3.45 18.54
C LEU A 192 14.59 3.94 19.97
N ASP A 193 14.36 3.10 20.98
CA ASP A 193 14.66 3.41 22.38
C ASP A 193 16.17 3.53 22.61
N ASN A 194 16.96 2.55 22.14
CA ASN A 194 18.42 2.60 22.20
C ASN A 194 18.99 3.84 21.47
N LEU A 195 18.43 4.17 20.30
CA LEU A 195 18.85 5.33 19.51
C LEU A 195 18.54 6.65 20.24
N LYS A 196 17.38 6.74 20.90
CA LYS A 196 16.96 7.91 21.67
C LYS A 196 17.85 8.14 22.91
N GLU A 197 18.34 7.08 23.54
CA GLU A 197 19.23 7.13 24.70
C GLU A 197 20.68 7.45 24.31
N SER A 198 21.16 6.90 23.19
CA SER A 198 22.56 7.05 22.75
C SER A 198 22.87 8.37 22.03
N THR A 199 21.89 9.01 21.39
CA THR A 199 22.12 10.28 20.66
C THR A 199 21.86 11.50 21.53
N ASN A 200 22.59 12.60 21.28
CA ASN A 200 22.26 13.92 21.81
C ASN A 200 21.49 14.80 20.82
N GLU A 201 21.29 14.33 19.59
CA GLU A 201 20.68 15.12 18.52
C GLU A 201 19.15 15.22 18.66
N THR A 202 18.63 16.45 18.78
CA THR A 202 17.21 16.71 18.96
C THR A 202 16.34 16.19 17.82
N TYR A 203 16.80 16.32 16.56
CA TYR A 203 16.03 15.86 15.40
C TYR A 203 15.84 14.33 15.41
N THR A 204 16.88 13.58 15.78
CA THR A 204 16.84 12.12 15.90
C THR A 204 15.87 11.71 17.00
N LYS A 205 15.97 12.34 18.18
CA LYS A 205 15.02 12.11 19.29
C LYS A 205 13.57 12.39 18.88
N ASN A 206 13.31 13.44 18.11
CA ASN A 206 11.98 13.78 17.61
C ASN A 206 11.45 12.77 16.59
N ASN A 207 12.31 12.26 15.70
CA ASN A 207 11.96 11.18 14.79
C ASN A 207 11.59 9.90 15.55
N CYS A 208 12.41 9.48 16.52
CA CYS A 208 12.13 8.32 17.36
C CYS A 208 10.79 8.48 18.09
N LYS A 209 10.55 9.61 18.75
CA LYS A 209 9.28 9.91 19.42
C LYS A 209 8.08 9.81 18.48
N THR A 210 8.18 10.37 17.28
CA THR A 210 7.10 10.33 16.28
C THR A 210 6.80 8.90 15.83
N ILE A 211 7.83 8.11 15.53
CA ILE A 211 7.66 6.72 15.06
C ILE A 211 7.10 5.84 16.18
N LEU A 212 7.62 5.96 17.40
CA LEU A 212 7.10 5.25 18.57
C LEU A 212 5.63 5.58 18.84
N LYS A 213 5.27 6.86 18.74
CA LYS A 213 3.88 7.30 18.86
C LYS A 213 2.99 6.61 17.81
N GLN A 214 3.40 6.62 16.53
CA GLN A 214 2.64 5.93 15.47
C GLN A 214 2.48 4.43 15.77
N LEU A 215 3.53 3.74 16.23
CA LEU A 215 3.46 2.31 16.59
C LEU A 215 2.50 2.00 17.74
N ASN A 216 2.36 2.93 18.68
CA ASN A 216 1.43 2.81 19.80
C ASN A 216 -0.01 3.13 19.35
N ASP A 217 -0.17 4.15 18.50
CA ASP A 217 -1.48 4.58 17.98
C ASP A 217 -2.15 3.49 17.12
N ILE A 218 -1.40 2.57 16.49
CA ILE A 218 -1.95 1.42 15.72
C ILE A 218 -2.98 0.62 16.54
N GLU A 219 -2.79 0.51 17.86
CA GLU A 219 -3.69 -0.25 18.75
C GLU A 219 -4.92 0.57 19.18
N GLU A 220 -4.87 1.90 19.08
CA GLU A 220 -5.93 2.81 19.52
C GLU A 220 -6.86 3.28 18.39
N GLU A 221 -6.42 3.26 17.13
CA GLU A 221 -7.18 3.79 15.99
C GLU A 221 -8.51 3.05 15.71
N GLU A 222 -8.66 1.79 16.15
CA GLU A 222 -9.95 1.07 16.05
C GLU A 222 -11.07 1.66 16.92
N LYS A 223 -10.76 2.54 17.88
CA LYS A 223 -11.74 3.10 18.84
C LYS A 223 -12.21 4.52 18.52
N LYS A 224 -11.63 5.20 17.53
CA LYS A 224 -11.95 6.61 17.24
C LYS A 224 -12.61 6.74 15.86
N VAL A 225 -13.93 6.83 15.84
CA VAL A 225 -14.65 7.45 14.73
C VAL A 225 -14.23 8.92 14.70
N ARG A 226 -13.23 9.26 13.88
CA ARG A 226 -12.85 10.66 13.68
C ARG A 226 -13.90 11.33 12.81
N CYS A 227 -14.82 12.06 13.44
CA CYS A 227 -15.54 13.14 12.77
C CYS A 227 -14.71 14.41 12.91
N THR A 228 -14.17 14.91 11.80
CA THR A 228 -13.53 16.22 11.70
C THR A 228 -14.62 17.29 11.68
N PHE A 229 -14.51 18.30 12.55
CA PHE A 229 -15.52 19.36 12.73
C PHE A 229 -15.74 20.25 11.49
N GLY A 230 -14.98 20.06 10.40
CA GLY A 230 -15.07 20.80 9.14
C GLY A 230 -15.77 20.05 7.99
N ASP A 231 -16.11 18.77 8.15
CA ASP A 231 -16.71 17.93 7.10
C ASP A 231 -18.21 17.68 7.31
N LEU A 232 -18.91 18.59 8.00
CA LEU A 232 -20.36 18.52 8.19
C LEU A 232 -21.10 18.83 6.88
N ARG A 233 -20.94 17.96 5.87
CA ARG A 233 -21.92 17.85 4.80
C ARG A 233 -23.14 17.20 5.43
N ILE A 234 -24.24 17.95 5.48
CA ILE A 234 -25.53 17.41 5.90
C ILE A 234 -25.96 16.47 4.76
N PRO A 235 -26.19 15.17 5.04
CA PRO A 235 -26.68 14.27 4.02
C PRO A 235 -28.04 14.76 3.52
N GLU A 236 -28.30 14.59 2.23
CA GLU A 236 -29.62 14.90 1.68
C GLU A 236 -30.70 14.02 2.32
N ASP A 237 -31.90 14.59 2.46
CA ASP A 237 -33.03 13.87 3.01
C ASP A 237 -33.32 12.60 2.18
N PRO A 238 -33.57 11.45 2.84
CA PRO A 238 -33.88 10.20 2.15
C PRO A 238 -35.18 10.31 1.34
N ILE A 239 -35.20 9.71 0.15
CA ILE A 239 -36.43 9.65 -0.67
C ILE A 239 -37.21 8.40 -0.29
N LEU A 240 -38.16 8.56 0.63
CA LEU A 240 -39.01 7.46 1.12
C LEU A 240 -40.21 7.19 0.19
N PRO A 241 -40.64 5.92 0.03
CA PRO A 241 -41.91 5.59 -0.62
C PRO A 241 -43.08 6.23 0.12
N LYS A 242 -44.13 6.61 -0.63
CA LYS A 242 -45.35 7.19 -0.04
C LYS A 242 -46.07 6.20 0.88
N GLU A 243 -46.07 4.93 0.51
CA GLU A 243 -46.65 3.82 1.27
C GLU A 243 -45.66 2.67 1.31
N ILE A 244 -45.51 2.04 2.48
CA ILE A 244 -44.64 0.87 2.66
C ILE A 244 -45.54 -0.37 2.75
N ASP A 245 -45.57 -1.15 1.67
CA ASP A 245 -46.17 -2.48 1.66
C ASP A 245 -45.07 -3.54 1.65
N PHE A 246 -44.97 -4.32 2.73
CA PHE A 246 -43.97 -5.38 2.89
C PHE A 246 -44.19 -6.59 1.96
N LYS A 247 -45.35 -6.69 1.31
CA LYS A 247 -45.62 -7.76 0.33
C LYS A 247 -45.16 -7.40 -1.09
N THR A 248 -45.11 -6.12 -1.39
CA THR A 248 -44.70 -5.64 -2.72
C THR A 248 -43.17 -5.70 -2.84
N GLU A 249 -42.71 -6.15 -4.00
CA GLU A 249 -41.28 -6.19 -4.36
C GLU A 249 -40.65 -4.80 -4.19
N PRO A 250 -39.61 -4.63 -3.33
CA PRO A 250 -38.99 -3.34 -3.07
C PRO A 250 -38.57 -2.55 -4.32
N LEU A 251 -38.11 -3.21 -5.38
CA LEU A 251 -37.72 -2.52 -6.63
C LEU A 251 -38.90 -1.89 -7.39
N LEU A 252 -40.15 -2.17 -7.02
CA LEU A 252 -41.34 -1.49 -7.54
C LEU A 252 -41.73 -0.25 -6.70
N LEU A 253 -41.23 -0.16 -5.46
CA LEU A 253 -41.61 0.85 -4.47
C LEU A 253 -40.60 1.98 -4.36
N TRP A 254 -39.30 1.64 -4.36
CA TRP A 254 -38.22 2.58 -4.09
C TRP A 254 -37.84 3.40 -5.32
N SER A 255 -37.49 4.67 -5.08
CA SER A 255 -36.96 5.56 -6.11
C SER A 255 -35.63 5.02 -6.67
N PRO A 256 -35.39 5.08 -7.99
CA PRO A 256 -34.10 4.73 -8.58
C PRO A 256 -32.91 5.46 -7.93
N ILE A 257 -33.12 6.73 -7.55
CA ILE A 257 -32.08 7.55 -6.90
C ILE A 257 -31.72 6.97 -5.53
N GLU A 258 -32.72 6.56 -4.76
CA GLU A 258 -32.48 6.01 -3.43
C GLU A 258 -31.83 4.62 -3.51
N ILE A 259 -32.21 3.80 -4.50
CA ILE A 259 -31.52 2.53 -4.80
C ILE A 259 -30.04 2.79 -5.10
N ALA A 260 -29.74 3.75 -5.98
CA ALA A 260 -28.37 4.11 -6.33
C ALA A 260 -27.56 4.56 -5.09
N ARG A 261 -28.11 5.45 -4.25
CA ARG A 261 -27.48 5.91 -3.00
C ARG A 261 -27.15 4.75 -2.07
N GLN A 262 -28.11 3.87 -1.81
CA GLN A 262 -27.92 2.75 -0.89
C GLN A 262 -26.92 1.72 -1.44
N MET A 263 -26.94 1.43 -2.75
CA MET A 263 -25.93 0.56 -3.37
C MET A 263 -24.53 1.16 -3.25
N SER A 264 -24.36 2.45 -3.53
CA SER A 264 -23.08 3.14 -3.40
C SER A 264 -22.56 3.16 -1.96
N LEU A 265 -23.42 3.35 -0.96
CA LEU A 265 -23.04 3.25 0.45
C LEU A 265 -22.48 1.86 0.78
N ILE A 266 -23.20 0.80 0.39
CA ILE A 266 -22.76 -0.59 0.62
C ILE A 266 -21.38 -0.83 0.00
N GLU A 267 -21.21 -0.47 -1.26
CA GLU A 267 -19.99 -0.75 -2.02
C GLU A 267 -18.80 0.08 -1.52
N SER A 268 -19.01 1.35 -1.16
CA SER A 268 -18.00 2.20 -0.54
C SER A 268 -17.53 1.62 0.81
N ASP A 269 -18.46 1.17 1.65
CA ASP A 269 -18.14 0.57 2.96
C ASP A 269 -17.37 -0.75 2.82
N MET A 270 -17.67 -1.55 1.79
CA MET A 270 -16.93 -2.77 1.49
C MET A 270 -15.53 -2.46 0.97
N LEU A 271 -15.38 -1.47 0.08
CA LEU A 271 -14.08 -1.04 -0.44
C LEU A 271 -13.14 -0.53 0.66
N LYS A 272 -13.67 0.26 1.60
CA LYS A 272 -12.89 0.80 2.74
C LYS A 272 -12.24 -0.28 3.60
N LYS A 273 -12.83 -1.47 3.65
CA LYS A 273 -12.31 -2.61 4.42
C LYS A 273 -11.18 -3.38 3.72
N VAL A 274 -11.04 -3.24 2.39
CA VAL A 274 -10.01 -3.97 1.62
C VAL A 274 -8.61 -3.60 2.08
N ASP A 275 -7.85 -4.58 2.58
CA ASP A 275 -6.45 -4.38 2.94
C ASP A 275 -5.55 -4.45 1.69
N LEU A 276 -4.40 -3.76 1.74
CA LEU A 276 -3.44 -3.76 0.64
C LEU A 276 -2.93 -5.17 0.33
N GLY A 277 -2.75 -6.01 1.37
CA GLY A 277 -2.28 -7.38 1.22
C GLY A 277 -3.21 -8.26 0.39
N GLU A 278 -4.52 -7.95 0.40
CA GLU A 278 -5.52 -8.68 -0.37
C GLU A 278 -5.36 -8.46 -1.88
N LEU A 279 -4.83 -7.29 -2.28
CA LEU A 279 -4.63 -6.87 -3.67
C LEU A 279 -3.35 -7.42 -4.29
N LEU A 280 -2.52 -8.13 -3.53
CA LEU A 280 -1.21 -8.61 -4.00
C LEU A 280 -1.23 -10.10 -4.35
N GLY A 281 -0.50 -10.45 -5.41
CA GLY A 281 -0.11 -11.83 -5.72
C GLY A 281 -1.29 -12.77 -5.95
N ARG A 282 -2.38 -12.24 -6.52
CA ARG A 282 -3.64 -12.95 -6.80
C ARG A 282 -4.19 -13.70 -5.58
N ASN A 283 -4.07 -13.12 -4.39
CA ASN A 283 -4.54 -13.73 -3.14
C ASN A 283 -6.02 -14.15 -3.18
N TRP A 284 -6.86 -13.44 -3.94
CA TRP A 284 -8.29 -13.77 -4.14
C TRP A 284 -8.56 -15.02 -5.00
N GLU A 285 -7.55 -15.54 -5.72
CA GLU A 285 -7.69 -16.71 -6.58
C GLU A 285 -7.12 -17.99 -5.96
N LYS A 286 -6.45 -17.87 -4.81
CA LYS A 286 -5.82 -19.00 -4.09
C LYS A 286 -6.85 -19.81 -3.31
N ASN A 287 -6.49 -21.04 -2.95
CA ASN A 287 -7.36 -21.94 -2.16
C ASN A 287 -7.71 -21.36 -0.78
N ASP A 288 -6.78 -20.61 -0.18
CA ASP A 288 -6.93 -19.93 1.11
C ASP A 288 -7.37 -18.46 0.99
N ARG A 289 -8.05 -18.11 -0.12
CA ARG A 289 -8.54 -16.74 -0.40
C ARG A 289 -9.40 -16.13 0.69
N GLU A 290 -10.18 -16.92 1.43
CA GLU A 290 -11.01 -16.42 2.54
C GLU A 290 -10.16 -15.88 3.69
N GLN A 291 -8.91 -16.33 3.82
CA GLN A 291 -7.96 -15.84 4.83
C GLN A 291 -7.10 -14.70 4.25
N LYS A 292 -6.62 -14.86 3.01
CA LYS A 292 -5.68 -13.91 2.40
C LYS A 292 -6.34 -12.68 1.74
N ALA A 293 -7.61 -12.77 1.40
CA ALA A 293 -8.34 -11.77 0.61
C ALA A 293 -9.83 -11.72 0.98
N ALA A 294 -10.13 -11.74 2.29
CA ALA A 294 -11.49 -11.86 2.82
C ALA A 294 -12.45 -10.78 2.31
N ASN A 295 -12.01 -9.52 2.24
CA ASN A 295 -12.85 -8.40 1.81
C ASN A 295 -13.05 -8.39 0.30
N ILE A 296 -12.02 -8.75 -0.49
CA ILE A 296 -12.18 -8.95 -1.95
C ILE A 296 -13.14 -10.10 -2.24
N VAL A 297 -13.05 -11.19 -1.48
CA VAL A 297 -14.00 -12.31 -1.59
C VAL A 297 -15.41 -11.88 -1.19
N ALA A 298 -15.56 -11.05 -0.14
CA ALA A 298 -16.85 -10.50 0.26
C ALA A 298 -17.46 -9.63 -0.86
N ILE A 299 -16.66 -8.77 -1.51
CA ILE A 299 -17.09 -7.97 -2.66
C ILE A 299 -17.55 -8.86 -3.83
N ASN A 300 -16.83 -9.95 -4.12
CA ASN A 300 -17.28 -10.89 -5.15
C ASN A 300 -18.60 -11.59 -4.79
N LYS A 301 -18.74 -12.02 -3.52
CA LYS A 301 -20.00 -12.61 -3.03
C LYS A 301 -21.14 -11.60 -3.16
N ARG A 302 -20.88 -10.33 -2.79
CA ARG A 302 -21.81 -9.21 -2.95
C ARG A 302 -22.28 -9.05 -4.41
N PHE A 303 -21.33 -9.02 -5.35
CA PHE A 303 -21.62 -8.93 -6.78
C PHE A 303 -22.57 -10.04 -7.23
N ILE A 304 -22.26 -11.29 -6.88
CA ILE A 304 -23.05 -12.48 -7.27
C ILE A 304 -24.44 -12.44 -6.64
N SER A 305 -24.53 -12.18 -5.33
CA SER A 305 -25.81 -12.15 -4.61
C SER A 305 -26.71 -11.02 -5.09
N CYS A 306 -26.17 -9.82 -5.33
CA CYS A 306 -26.96 -8.68 -5.80
C CYS A 306 -27.42 -8.88 -7.25
N ARG A 307 -26.58 -9.47 -8.11
CA ARG A 307 -26.98 -9.89 -9.47
C ARG A 307 -28.16 -10.88 -9.40
N SER A 308 -28.04 -11.93 -8.57
CA SER A 308 -29.09 -12.93 -8.39
C SER A 308 -30.39 -12.33 -7.85
N LEU A 309 -30.29 -11.39 -6.90
CA LEU A 309 -31.43 -10.62 -6.39
C LEU A 309 -32.17 -9.90 -7.52
N PHE A 310 -31.46 -9.15 -8.37
CA PHE A 310 -32.10 -8.42 -9.48
C PHE A 310 -32.76 -9.34 -10.48
N MET A 311 -32.07 -10.43 -10.87
CA MET A 311 -32.64 -11.43 -11.77
C MET A 311 -33.91 -12.05 -11.17
N THR A 312 -33.85 -12.44 -9.90
CA THR A 312 -34.98 -13.05 -9.19
C THR A 312 -36.15 -12.07 -9.05
N ALA A 313 -35.89 -10.80 -8.70
CA ALA A 313 -36.91 -9.78 -8.54
C ALA A 313 -37.69 -9.54 -9.84
N ILE A 314 -37.01 -9.58 -11.00
CA ILE A 314 -37.64 -9.47 -12.32
C ILE A 314 -38.42 -10.74 -12.65
N VAL A 315 -37.79 -11.92 -12.60
CA VAL A 315 -38.37 -13.20 -13.05
C VAL A 315 -39.50 -13.68 -12.13
N LYS A 316 -39.60 -13.17 -10.89
CA LYS A 316 -40.74 -13.44 -10.02
C LYS A 316 -42.03 -12.72 -10.43
N GLN A 317 -41.96 -11.67 -11.26
CA GLN A 317 -43.17 -10.92 -11.63
C GLN A 317 -43.89 -11.58 -12.82
N GLU A 318 -45.11 -12.05 -12.56
CA GLU A 318 -46.00 -12.59 -13.58
C GLU A 318 -46.49 -11.49 -14.54
N ASP A 319 -46.81 -10.31 -14.01
CA ASP A 319 -47.21 -9.14 -14.80
C ASP A 319 -46.00 -8.52 -15.53
N ILE A 320 -46.10 -8.42 -16.85
CA ILE A 320 -45.11 -7.79 -17.72
C ILE A 320 -44.87 -6.32 -17.36
N ASN A 321 -45.90 -5.59 -16.91
CA ASN A 321 -45.75 -4.19 -16.53
C ASN A 321 -44.85 -4.04 -15.30
N ASN A 322 -44.95 -4.96 -14.34
CA ASN A 322 -44.07 -5.00 -13.17
C ASN A 322 -42.64 -5.35 -13.58
N ARG A 323 -42.43 -6.31 -14.50
CA ARG A 323 -41.09 -6.61 -15.05
C ARG A 323 -40.47 -5.38 -15.73
N ILE A 324 -41.23 -4.72 -16.61
CA ILE A 324 -40.80 -3.50 -17.29
C ILE A 324 -40.42 -2.43 -16.26
N LYS A 325 -41.26 -2.21 -15.24
CA LYS A 325 -41.02 -1.18 -14.21
C LYS A 325 -39.75 -1.45 -13.40
N ILE A 326 -39.50 -2.70 -12.98
CA ILE A 326 -38.27 -3.06 -12.26
C ILE A 326 -37.04 -2.80 -13.13
N ILE A 327 -37.05 -3.27 -14.38
CA ILE A 327 -35.91 -3.08 -15.29
C ILE A 327 -35.65 -1.59 -15.54
N LYS A 328 -36.69 -0.79 -15.77
CA LYS A 328 -36.57 0.67 -15.91
C LYS A 328 -35.97 1.31 -14.66
N THR A 329 -36.44 0.92 -13.49
CA THR A 329 -35.93 1.40 -12.19
C THR A 329 -34.44 1.09 -12.02
N LEU A 330 -34.01 -0.13 -12.40
CA LEU A 330 -32.59 -0.51 -12.35
C LEU A 330 -31.74 0.28 -13.36
N LEU A 331 -32.23 0.52 -14.57
CA LEU A 331 -31.53 1.35 -15.56
C LEU A 331 -31.39 2.79 -15.06
N GLU A 332 -32.45 3.37 -14.52
CA GLU A 332 -32.44 4.72 -13.94
C GLU A 332 -31.47 4.80 -12.74
N ALA A 333 -31.41 3.77 -11.89
CA ALA A 333 -30.45 3.69 -10.79
C ALA A 333 -29.00 3.56 -11.29
N ALA A 334 -28.75 2.78 -12.34
CA ALA A 334 -27.45 2.69 -12.99
C ALA A 334 -27.03 4.05 -13.58
N ASN A 335 -27.97 4.76 -14.21
CA ASN A 335 -27.72 6.08 -14.77
C ASN A 335 -27.42 7.12 -13.68
N GLU A 336 -28.11 7.06 -12.54
CA GLU A 336 -27.82 7.89 -11.37
C GLU A 336 -26.42 7.61 -10.81
N CYS A 337 -26.07 6.32 -10.69
CA CYS A 337 -24.75 5.89 -10.25
C CYS A 337 -23.64 6.48 -11.13
N LEU A 338 -23.77 6.42 -12.45
CA LEU A 338 -22.73 6.90 -13.36
C LEU A 338 -22.63 8.44 -13.37
N ASN A 339 -23.75 9.13 -13.49
CA ASN A 339 -23.75 10.56 -13.79
C ASN A 339 -23.64 11.48 -12.56
N ASN A 340 -24.20 11.05 -11.41
CA ASN A 340 -24.32 11.91 -10.23
C ASN A 340 -23.50 11.40 -9.04
N ILE A 341 -23.48 10.08 -8.80
CA ILE A 341 -22.74 9.50 -7.67
C ILE A 341 -21.29 9.15 -8.04
N HIS A 342 -21.04 8.90 -9.34
CA HIS A 342 -19.79 8.38 -9.87
C HIS A 342 -19.41 7.01 -9.30
N ASN A 343 -20.40 6.12 -9.26
CA ASN A 343 -20.28 4.72 -8.90
C ASN A 343 -20.27 3.83 -10.14
N TYR A 344 -19.17 3.11 -10.36
CA TYR A 344 -18.96 2.21 -11.48
C TYR A 344 -19.12 0.72 -11.13
N GLU A 345 -19.37 0.36 -9.86
CA GLU A 345 -19.59 -1.02 -9.44
C GLU A 345 -21.08 -1.41 -9.60
N SER A 346 -22.01 -0.60 -9.10
CA SER A 346 -23.46 -0.88 -9.22
C SER A 346 -23.96 -1.06 -10.67
N PRO A 347 -23.61 -0.17 -11.63
CA PRO A 347 -24.04 -0.34 -13.01
C PRO A 347 -23.47 -1.62 -13.65
N PHE A 348 -22.30 -2.08 -13.19
CA PHE A 348 -21.72 -3.35 -13.64
C PHE A 348 -22.55 -4.56 -13.16
N ILE A 349 -22.98 -4.55 -11.88
CA ILE A 349 -23.88 -5.58 -11.33
C ILE A 349 -25.19 -5.63 -12.13
N ILE A 350 -25.78 -4.45 -12.39
CA ILE A 350 -27.04 -4.33 -13.14
C ILE A 350 -26.86 -4.84 -14.57
N ASN A 351 -25.82 -4.41 -15.28
CA ASN A 351 -25.51 -4.90 -16.62
C ASN A 351 -25.29 -6.42 -16.64
N SER A 352 -24.62 -6.98 -15.62
CA SER A 352 -24.41 -8.43 -15.51
C SER A 352 -25.70 -9.22 -15.28
N ALA A 353 -26.67 -8.65 -14.56
CA ALA A 353 -28.01 -9.23 -14.40
C ALA A 353 -28.78 -9.17 -15.74
N LEU A 354 -28.75 -8.03 -16.42
CA LEU A 354 -29.46 -7.82 -17.69
C LEU A 354 -28.91 -8.67 -18.84
N LYS A 355 -27.60 -8.94 -18.86
CA LYS A 355 -26.94 -9.82 -19.85
C LYS A 355 -27.13 -11.31 -19.56
N SER A 356 -27.69 -11.70 -18.41
CA SER A 356 -27.93 -13.11 -18.09
C SER A 356 -28.91 -13.76 -19.07
N ASP A 357 -28.78 -15.07 -19.26
CA ASP A 357 -29.67 -15.81 -20.16
C ASP A 357 -31.13 -15.74 -19.71
N ALA A 358 -31.40 -15.72 -18.40
CA ALA A 358 -32.74 -15.58 -17.86
C ALA A 358 -33.41 -14.26 -18.27
N ILE A 359 -32.69 -13.13 -18.21
CA ILE A 359 -33.27 -11.85 -18.62
C ILE A 359 -33.29 -11.73 -20.14
N ARG A 360 -32.30 -12.29 -20.86
CA ARG A 360 -32.32 -12.37 -22.33
C ARG A 360 -33.50 -13.17 -22.87
N ALA A 361 -33.97 -14.18 -22.15
CA ALA A 361 -35.15 -14.96 -22.51
C ALA A 361 -36.46 -14.15 -22.42
N LEU A 362 -36.48 -13.01 -21.70
CA LEU A 362 -37.62 -12.10 -21.61
C LEU A 362 -37.60 -11.08 -22.78
N GLU A 363 -37.72 -11.59 -24.01
CA GLU A 363 -37.63 -10.78 -25.24
C GLU A 363 -38.75 -9.73 -25.35
N LEU A 364 -39.99 -10.08 -24.97
CA LEU A 364 -41.13 -9.16 -25.03
C LEU A 364 -40.95 -8.04 -24.01
N THR A 365 -40.62 -8.37 -22.75
CA THR A 365 -40.31 -7.37 -21.72
C THR A 365 -39.20 -6.43 -22.19
N SER A 366 -38.10 -6.99 -22.71
CA SER A 366 -36.94 -6.22 -23.17
C SER A 366 -37.31 -5.26 -24.31
N ARG A 367 -38.14 -5.71 -25.25
CA ARG A 367 -38.64 -4.87 -26.35
C ARG A 367 -39.50 -3.72 -25.84
N GLU A 368 -40.39 -3.98 -24.89
CA GLU A 368 -41.26 -2.95 -24.31
C GLU A 368 -40.48 -1.91 -23.50
N VAL A 369 -39.45 -2.31 -22.76
CA VAL A 369 -38.52 -1.37 -22.09
C VAL A 369 -37.85 -0.45 -23.12
N LYS A 370 -37.35 -1.02 -24.22
CA LYS A 370 -36.61 -0.31 -25.28
C LYS A 370 -37.49 0.58 -26.19
N LYS A 371 -38.82 0.56 -26.06
CA LYS A 371 -39.70 1.54 -26.71
C LYS A 371 -39.47 2.96 -26.18
N SER A 372 -39.06 3.09 -24.92
CA SER A 372 -38.65 4.38 -24.36
C SER A 372 -37.23 4.70 -24.81
N THR A 373 -37.06 5.78 -25.56
CA THR A 373 -35.75 6.24 -26.05
C THR A 373 -34.74 6.41 -24.91
N THR A 374 -35.16 7.00 -23.78
CA THR A 374 -34.32 7.19 -22.60
C THR A 374 -33.76 5.86 -22.08
N HIS A 375 -34.64 4.88 -21.83
CA HIS A 375 -34.23 3.58 -21.29
C HIS A 375 -33.42 2.76 -22.28
N LYS A 376 -33.74 2.85 -23.58
CA LYS A 376 -32.93 2.24 -24.64
C LYS A 376 -31.50 2.79 -24.62
N ASN A 377 -31.35 4.12 -24.54
CA ASN A 377 -30.04 4.77 -24.53
C ASN A 377 -29.22 4.41 -23.28
N ILE A 378 -29.86 4.41 -22.10
CA ILE A 378 -29.20 3.99 -20.85
C ILE A 378 -28.73 2.54 -20.95
N TRP A 379 -29.59 1.64 -21.46
CA TRP A 379 -29.25 0.23 -21.64
C TRP A 379 -28.04 0.05 -22.57
N THR A 380 -28.08 0.66 -23.75
CA THR A 380 -26.96 0.60 -24.70
C THR A 380 -25.68 1.13 -24.06
N ARG A 381 -25.77 2.25 -23.34
CA ARG A 381 -24.61 2.86 -22.67
C ARG A 381 -23.94 1.94 -21.66
N ILE A 382 -24.72 1.26 -20.80
CA ILE A 382 -24.13 0.32 -19.84
C ILE A 382 -23.56 -0.92 -20.53
N GLU A 383 -24.17 -1.40 -21.62
CA GLU A 383 -23.63 -2.55 -22.36
C GLU A 383 -22.27 -2.24 -23.00
N GLU A 384 -22.11 -1.03 -23.54
CA GLU A 384 -20.89 -0.51 -24.15
C GLU A 384 -19.80 -0.19 -23.11
N LEU A 385 -20.19 0.30 -21.92
CA LEU A 385 -19.26 0.64 -20.85
C LEU A 385 -18.57 -0.59 -20.25
N TYR A 386 -19.24 -1.74 -20.24
CA TYR A 386 -18.73 -2.97 -19.65
C TYR A 386 -18.51 -4.08 -20.69
N PRO A 387 -17.50 -3.93 -21.58
CA PRO A 387 -17.01 -5.01 -22.41
C PRO A 387 -16.25 -6.04 -21.57
N SER A 388 -16.01 -7.23 -22.13
CA SER A 388 -15.38 -8.35 -21.42
C SER A 388 -13.94 -8.09 -20.96
N ASP A 389 -13.24 -7.13 -21.57
CA ASP A 389 -11.87 -6.74 -21.21
C ASP A 389 -11.80 -5.56 -20.22
N TYR A 390 -12.94 -4.98 -19.86
CA TYR A 390 -13.12 -3.83 -18.97
C TYR A 390 -12.38 -2.55 -19.41
N GLU A 391 -11.99 -2.41 -20.68
CA GLU A 391 -11.21 -1.26 -21.12
C GLU A 391 -11.99 0.05 -21.02
N MET A 392 -13.24 0.06 -21.49
CA MET A 392 -14.08 1.26 -21.49
C MET A 392 -14.30 1.81 -20.07
N VAL A 393 -14.70 0.97 -19.12
CA VAL A 393 -14.89 1.41 -17.73
C VAL A 393 -13.59 1.87 -17.07
N ARG A 394 -12.43 1.27 -17.39
CA ARG A 394 -11.15 1.75 -16.85
C ARG A 394 -10.81 3.14 -17.37
N ASN A 395 -10.95 3.36 -18.67
CA ASN A 395 -10.68 4.67 -19.28
C ASN A 395 -11.63 5.73 -18.73
N GLU A 396 -12.89 5.38 -18.48
CA GLU A 396 -13.86 6.30 -17.90
C GLU A 396 -13.52 6.65 -16.45
N MET A 397 -13.20 5.67 -15.61
CA MET A 397 -12.74 5.91 -14.23
C MET A 397 -11.47 6.75 -14.16
N ASP A 398 -10.62 6.71 -15.20
CA ASP A 398 -9.38 7.48 -15.27
C ASP A 398 -9.59 8.92 -15.78
N THR A 399 -10.68 9.18 -16.50
CA THR A 399 -10.96 10.48 -17.15
C THR A 399 -12.11 11.25 -16.51
N GLN A 400 -12.98 10.57 -15.77
CA GLN A 400 -14.15 11.14 -15.09
C GLN A 400 -13.99 10.99 -13.57
N PRO A 401 -14.75 11.77 -12.77
CA PRO A 401 -14.83 11.54 -11.34
C PRO A 401 -15.22 10.08 -11.03
N CYS A 402 -14.66 9.54 -9.96
CA CYS A 402 -14.91 8.18 -9.51
C CYS A 402 -14.94 8.13 -7.99
N THR A 403 -16.14 7.90 -7.45
CA THR A 403 -16.39 7.78 -6.01
C THR A 403 -16.29 6.33 -5.58
N VAL A 404 -16.91 5.42 -6.34
CA VAL A 404 -16.86 3.97 -6.13
C VAL A 404 -16.37 3.31 -7.43
N PRO A 405 -15.15 2.75 -7.45
CA PRO A 405 -14.57 2.15 -8.64
C PRO A 405 -15.18 0.79 -8.96
N CYS A 406 -15.14 0.40 -10.24
CA CYS A 406 -15.32 -0.99 -10.62
C CYS A 406 -14.10 -1.80 -10.20
N ILE A 407 -14.18 -2.45 -9.04
CA ILE A 407 -13.05 -3.16 -8.43
C ILE A 407 -12.65 -4.39 -9.25
N LEU A 408 -13.60 -5.03 -9.94
CA LEU A 408 -13.31 -6.15 -10.83
C LEU A 408 -12.44 -5.72 -12.02
N ALA A 409 -12.69 -4.54 -12.58
CA ALA A 409 -11.91 -3.99 -13.69
C ALA A 409 -10.45 -3.71 -13.28
N LEU A 410 -10.24 -3.16 -12.08
CA LEU A 410 -8.90 -2.93 -11.52
C LEU A 410 -8.19 -4.24 -11.20
N ARG A 411 -8.92 -5.21 -10.64
CA ARG A 411 -8.40 -6.55 -10.35
C ARG A 411 -8.00 -7.30 -11.61
N ASN A 412 -8.73 -7.14 -12.72
CA ASN A 412 -8.37 -7.72 -14.01
C ASN A 412 -6.97 -7.28 -14.46
N VAL A 413 -6.61 -6.01 -14.24
CA VAL A 413 -5.27 -5.49 -14.53
C VAL A 413 -4.22 -6.13 -13.63
N LEU A 414 -4.50 -6.26 -12.32
CA LEU A 414 -3.60 -6.94 -11.38
C LEU A 414 -3.36 -8.40 -11.79
N THR A 415 -4.41 -9.16 -12.09
CA THR A 415 -4.31 -10.55 -12.55
C THR A 415 -3.49 -10.65 -13.83
N LYS A 416 -3.76 -9.80 -14.84
CA LYS A 416 -3.00 -9.77 -16.09
C LYS A 416 -1.53 -9.45 -15.86
N ASN A 417 -1.22 -8.45 -15.02
CA ASN A 417 0.17 -8.09 -14.72
C ASN A 417 0.91 -9.23 -14.01
N ASP A 418 0.27 -9.90 -13.05
CA ASP A 418 0.83 -11.04 -12.34
C ASP A 418 1.04 -12.27 -13.25
N MET A 419 0.20 -12.47 -14.27
CA MET A 419 0.35 -13.56 -15.24
C MET A 419 1.44 -13.27 -16.30
N LEU A 420 1.59 -12.01 -16.70
CA LEU A 420 2.50 -11.62 -17.78
C LEU A 420 3.93 -11.32 -17.31
N ARG A 421 4.11 -10.96 -16.03
CA ARG A 421 5.42 -10.56 -15.49
C ARG A 421 5.75 -11.28 -14.19
N PRO A 422 6.92 -11.94 -14.09
CA PRO A 422 7.38 -12.51 -12.82
C PRO A 422 7.81 -11.39 -11.87
N SER A 423 7.69 -11.61 -10.55
CA SER A 423 8.14 -10.64 -9.54
C SER A 423 9.67 -10.53 -9.48
N ILE A 424 10.36 -11.60 -9.83
CA ILE A 424 11.82 -11.69 -9.91
C ILE A 424 12.18 -12.07 -11.34
N LEU A 425 13.12 -11.32 -11.95
CA LEU A 425 13.66 -11.58 -13.27
C LEU A 425 14.56 -12.82 -13.27
N GLU A 426 14.89 -13.36 -14.44
CA GLU A 426 15.84 -14.47 -14.58
C GLU A 426 17.23 -14.11 -14.02
N SER A 427 17.59 -12.83 -14.07
CA SER A 427 18.78 -12.24 -13.45
C SER A 427 18.77 -12.27 -11.92
N LYS A 428 17.70 -12.81 -11.29
CA LYS A 428 17.42 -12.80 -9.84
C LYS A 428 17.20 -11.40 -9.26
N LEU A 429 16.99 -10.40 -10.11
CA LEU A 429 16.67 -9.03 -9.72
C LEU A 429 15.16 -8.84 -9.55
N ILE A 430 14.77 -7.95 -8.65
CA ILE A 430 13.37 -7.57 -8.44
C ILE A 430 12.86 -6.83 -9.67
N ASN A 431 11.75 -7.28 -10.25
CA ASN A 431 11.18 -6.71 -11.47
C ASN A 431 10.37 -5.44 -11.19
N LEU A 432 11.04 -4.28 -11.22
CA LEU A 432 10.41 -3.00 -10.89
C LEU A 432 9.34 -2.59 -11.91
N ALA A 433 9.46 -3.00 -13.18
CA ALA A 433 8.43 -2.73 -14.18
C ALA A 433 7.08 -3.37 -13.79
N LYS A 434 7.10 -4.62 -13.30
CA LYS A 434 5.92 -5.26 -12.73
C LYS A 434 5.40 -4.49 -11.51
N HIS A 435 6.29 -4.18 -10.57
CA HIS A 435 5.92 -3.61 -9.28
C HIS A 435 5.36 -2.20 -9.40
N ARG A 436 5.84 -1.38 -10.35
CA ARG A 436 5.23 -0.08 -10.68
C ARG A 436 3.77 -0.22 -11.11
N VAL A 437 3.49 -1.08 -12.09
CA VAL A 437 2.11 -1.30 -12.57
C VAL A 437 1.19 -1.77 -11.44
N THR A 438 1.65 -2.70 -10.61
CA THR A 438 0.87 -3.16 -9.44
C THR A 438 0.66 -2.01 -8.45
N ALA A 439 1.70 -1.24 -8.15
CA ALA A 439 1.63 -0.12 -7.23
C ALA A 439 0.69 0.99 -7.70
N ASP A 440 0.66 1.30 -9.00
CA ASP A 440 -0.26 2.29 -9.57
C ASP A 440 -1.72 1.90 -9.32
N ILE A 441 -2.06 0.63 -9.55
CA ILE A 441 -3.42 0.14 -9.31
C ILE A 441 -3.75 0.11 -7.82
N VAL A 442 -2.84 -0.36 -6.97
CA VAL A 442 -3.02 -0.36 -5.51
C VAL A 442 -3.18 1.06 -4.98
N HIS A 443 -2.39 2.01 -5.49
CA HIS A 443 -2.49 3.42 -5.15
C HIS A 443 -3.84 4.00 -5.58
N LYS A 444 -4.29 3.74 -6.81
CA LYS A 444 -5.64 4.15 -7.28
C LYS A 444 -6.74 3.63 -6.36
N ILE A 445 -6.74 2.33 -6.03
CA ILE A 445 -7.71 1.74 -5.09
C ILE A 445 -7.67 2.44 -3.75
N ARG A 446 -6.47 2.72 -3.22
CA ARG A 446 -6.31 3.44 -1.97
C ARG A 446 -6.90 4.84 -2.03
N MET A 447 -6.69 5.60 -3.11
CA MET A 447 -7.29 6.93 -3.26
C MET A 447 -8.82 6.85 -3.27
N TYR A 448 -9.39 5.85 -3.94
CA TYR A 448 -10.84 5.63 -3.90
C TYR A 448 -11.38 5.29 -2.51
N LYS A 449 -10.60 4.63 -1.65
CA LYS A 449 -11.00 4.34 -0.26
C LYS A 449 -11.18 5.60 0.59
N GLU A 450 -10.46 6.68 0.27
CA GLU A 450 -10.56 7.96 1.00
C GLU A 450 -11.85 8.73 0.65
N ASN A 451 -12.55 8.34 -0.41
CA ASN A 451 -13.81 8.96 -0.81
C ASN A 451 -14.89 8.74 0.27
N THR A 452 -15.58 9.82 0.62
CA THR A 452 -16.67 9.81 1.60
C THR A 452 -18.00 10.08 0.92
N LEU A 453 -18.91 9.10 1.00
CA LEU A 453 -20.30 9.26 0.62
C LEU A 453 -21.11 9.80 1.79
N VAL A 454 -21.95 10.78 1.51
CA VAL A 454 -22.74 11.49 2.53
C VAL A 454 -24.23 11.30 2.21
N TYR A 455 -24.72 10.08 2.46
CA TYR A 455 -26.13 9.72 2.32
C TYR A 455 -26.62 9.04 3.59
N HIS A 456 -27.90 9.18 3.91
CA HIS A 456 -28.50 8.49 5.04
C HIS A 456 -28.71 7.00 4.73
N PRO A 457 -28.21 6.07 5.56
CA PRO A 457 -28.48 4.65 5.38
C PRO A 457 -29.96 4.35 5.71
N ILE A 458 -30.67 3.74 4.77
CA ILE A 458 -32.05 3.30 4.97
C ILE A 458 -32.04 1.81 5.28
N LYS A 459 -32.19 1.46 6.55
CA LYS A 459 -32.05 0.07 7.05
C LYS A 459 -32.82 -0.96 6.21
N MET A 460 -34.08 -0.70 5.87
CA MET A 460 -34.91 -1.65 5.11
C MET A 460 -34.38 -1.90 3.71
N LEU A 461 -34.14 -0.84 2.93
CA LEU A 461 -33.62 -0.95 1.57
C LEU A 461 -32.17 -1.49 1.57
N TYR A 462 -31.35 -1.05 2.51
CA TYR A 462 -29.98 -1.50 2.68
C TYR A 462 -29.90 -3.01 2.95
N GLN A 463 -30.76 -3.53 3.84
CA GLN A 463 -30.86 -4.97 4.13
C GLN A 463 -31.38 -5.77 2.94
N TYR A 464 -32.42 -5.27 2.27
CA TYR A 464 -32.92 -5.89 1.04
C TYR A 464 -31.81 -5.99 0.01
N LEU A 465 -31.11 -4.89 -0.26
CA LEU A 465 -30.03 -4.88 -1.23
C LEU A 465 -28.93 -5.84 -0.82
N LEU A 466 -28.57 -5.97 0.47
CA LEU A 466 -27.55 -6.90 1.02
C LEU A 466 -27.94 -8.38 1.09
N ALA A 467 -29.18 -8.72 0.81
CA ALA A 467 -29.69 -10.08 0.94
C ALA A 467 -28.89 -11.11 0.11
N GLN A 468 -28.61 -12.26 0.72
CA GLN A 468 -27.83 -13.36 0.14
C GLN A 468 -28.64 -14.66 -0.03
N ASP A 469 -29.91 -14.64 0.37
CA ASP A 469 -30.82 -15.79 0.42
C ASP A 469 -31.51 -16.10 -0.92
N PHE A 470 -31.18 -15.38 -1.98
CA PHE A 470 -31.60 -15.68 -3.34
C PHE A 470 -30.87 -16.92 -3.88
N LYS A 471 -31.43 -18.09 -3.56
CA LYS A 471 -30.88 -19.42 -3.89
C LYS A 471 -31.27 -19.98 -5.25
N ALA A 472 -32.11 -19.27 -6.02
CA ALA A 472 -32.51 -19.74 -7.33
C ALA A 472 -31.29 -19.82 -8.25
N SER A 473 -31.09 -20.95 -8.91
CA SER A 473 -29.98 -21.11 -9.85
C SER A 473 -30.25 -20.30 -11.13
N ASP A 474 -29.18 -19.92 -11.84
CA ASP A 474 -29.32 -19.23 -13.14
C ASP A 474 -30.18 -20.06 -14.12
N ASP A 475 -30.09 -21.39 -14.08
CA ASP A 475 -30.90 -22.31 -14.90
C ASP A 475 -32.39 -22.31 -14.50
N GLU A 476 -32.69 -22.33 -13.19
CA GLU A 476 -34.06 -22.23 -12.68
C GLU A 476 -34.72 -20.92 -13.12
N LEU A 477 -33.99 -19.80 -13.00
CA LEU A 477 -34.45 -18.49 -13.41
C LEU A 477 -34.64 -18.43 -14.94
N TYR A 478 -33.77 -19.07 -15.71
CA TYR A 478 -33.90 -19.16 -17.16
C TYR A 478 -35.16 -19.90 -17.59
N HIS A 479 -35.41 -21.09 -17.02
CA HIS A 479 -36.60 -21.86 -17.34
C HIS A 479 -37.88 -21.14 -16.93
N LYS A 480 -37.88 -20.46 -15.78
CA LYS A 480 -39.03 -19.64 -15.36
C LYS A 480 -39.26 -18.44 -16.27
N ALA A 481 -38.20 -17.75 -16.67
CA ALA A 481 -38.29 -16.63 -17.62
C ALA A 481 -38.88 -17.07 -18.97
N LYS A 482 -38.42 -18.22 -19.49
CA LYS A 482 -39.02 -18.83 -20.69
C LYS A 482 -40.49 -19.18 -20.51
N ALA A 483 -40.91 -19.66 -19.34
CA ALA A 483 -42.33 -19.96 -19.10
C ALA A 483 -43.23 -18.70 -19.06
N LEU A 484 -42.68 -17.54 -18.69
CA LEU A 484 -43.42 -16.27 -18.62
C LEU A 484 -43.70 -15.66 -20.01
N GLU A 485 -42.84 -15.90 -20.99
CA GLU A 485 -42.95 -15.28 -22.33
C GLU A 485 -42.92 -16.28 -23.50
N GLY A 486 -42.73 -17.56 -23.20
CA GLY A 486 -42.79 -18.66 -24.15
C GLY A 486 -44.21 -19.19 -24.28
N ASN A 487 -44.98 -18.53 -25.15
CA ASN A 487 -46.05 -19.12 -25.96
C ASN A 487 -46.18 -18.32 -27.26
#